data_AF-A0A3B8W884-F1
#
_entry.id   AF-A0A3B8W884-F1
#
_cell.length_a   1.000
_cell.length_b   1.000
_cell.length_c   1.000
_cell.angle_alpha   90.00
_cell.angle_beta   90.00
_cell.angle_gamma   90.00
#
_symmetry.space_group_name_H-M   'P 1'
#
loop_
_entity.id
_entity.type
_entity.pdbx_description
1 polymer ?
#
loop_
_entity_poly.entity_id
_entity_poly.type
_entity_poly.pdbx_seq_one_letter_code
_entity_poly.pdbx_strand_id
1 'polypeptide(L)'
;FCAPFTIDSPFRPNSLRQTAAKRGKNIIVYEGGESLRMDAHAIEEGINGTLRLMKHLKMIEWAPAAKEENRVVWNSSWARARTAGLFQPTIRCGDLVHKNQLIGTLTDPFGEYKEQVKSPSMGYVVGLNNNPVVNAGDALMHIGMDNLCRIDGSGED
;
A
#
# COMPACT_ATOMS: atom_id res chain seq x y z
N PHE A 1 -10.51 -12.74 4.67
CA PHE A 1 -9.06 -12.46 4.78
C PHE A 1 -8.79 -11.51 5.94
N CYS A 2 -9.24 -10.25 5.90
CA CYS A 2 -9.11 -9.28 7.02
C CYS A 2 -7.64 -8.94 7.34
N ALA A 3 -6.89 -8.50 6.33
CA ALA A 3 -5.58 -7.85 6.54
C ALA A 3 -5.79 -6.44 7.12
N PRO A 4 -4.75 -5.77 7.65
CA PRO A 4 -4.89 -4.40 8.19
C PRO A 4 -5.50 -3.40 7.19
N PHE A 5 -5.16 -3.53 5.91
CA PHE A 5 -5.74 -2.70 4.84
C PHE A 5 -6.41 -3.56 3.76
N THR A 6 -7.48 -3.04 3.18
CA THR A 6 -8.11 -3.58 1.96
C THR A 6 -8.34 -2.45 0.98
N ILE A 7 -7.75 -2.58 -0.21
CA ILE A 7 -7.86 -1.55 -1.25
C ILE A 7 -8.93 -2.00 -2.24
N ASP A 8 -10.02 -1.23 -2.34
CA ASP A 8 -10.93 -1.36 -3.47
C ASP A 8 -10.24 -0.78 -4.70
N SER A 9 -9.92 -1.64 -5.67
CA SER A 9 -9.14 -1.24 -6.84
C SER A 9 -9.81 -1.74 -8.11
N PRO A 10 -9.87 -0.89 -9.16
CA PRO A 10 -10.44 -1.29 -10.43
C PRO A 10 -9.58 -2.39 -11.07
N PHE A 11 -10.22 -3.18 -11.93
CA PHE A 11 -9.50 -4.17 -12.72
C PHE A 11 -8.52 -3.49 -13.68
N ARG A 12 -7.27 -3.96 -13.67
CA ARG A 12 -6.32 -3.59 -14.74
C ARG A 12 -6.66 -4.38 -16.01
N PRO A 13 -6.69 -3.75 -17.19
CA PRO A 13 -6.86 -4.45 -18.46
C PRO A 13 -5.86 -5.59 -18.62
N ASN A 14 -6.30 -6.71 -19.18
CA ASN A 14 -5.47 -7.90 -19.43
C ASN A 14 -4.87 -8.55 -18.17
N SER A 15 -5.40 -8.24 -16.98
CA SER A 15 -4.96 -8.88 -15.73
C SER A 15 -5.67 -10.20 -15.47
N LEU A 16 -5.02 -11.07 -14.67
CA LEU A 16 -5.64 -12.29 -14.15
C LEU A 16 -6.95 -11.99 -13.40
N ARG A 17 -6.98 -10.88 -12.64
CA ARG A 17 -8.18 -10.41 -11.93
C ARG A 17 -9.35 -10.16 -12.88
N GLN A 18 -9.10 -9.42 -13.97
CA GLN A 18 -10.13 -9.13 -14.98
C GLN A 18 -10.64 -10.43 -15.62
N THR A 19 -9.74 -11.33 -16.00
CA THR A 19 -10.10 -12.61 -16.64
C THR A 19 -10.93 -13.50 -15.73
N ALA A 20 -10.59 -13.60 -14.45
CA ALA A 20 -11.36 -14.38 -13.48
C ALA A 20 -12.73 -13.77 -13.19
N ALA A 21 -12.80 -12.44 -13.04
CA ALA A 21 -14.06 -11.73 -12.86
C ALA A 21 -15.02 -11.95 -14.04
N LYS A 22 -14.52 -11.91 -15.29
CA LYS A 22 -15.29 -12.25 -16.50
C LYS A 22 -15.86 -13.68 -16.49
N ARG A 23 -15.29 -14.59 -15.69
CA ARG A 23 -15.77 -15.96 -15.49
C ARG A 23 -16.62 -16.12 -14.21
N GLY A 24 -17.05 -15.02 -13.60
CA GLY A 24 -17.84 -15.03 -12.36
C GLY A 24 -17.06 -15.57 -11.15
N LYS A 25 -15.72 -15.46 -11.15
CA LYS A 25 -14.88 -15.89 -10.03
C LYS A 25 -14.42 -14.69 -9.22
N ASN A 26 -14.55 -14.79 -7.90
CA ASN A 26 -14.03 -13.80 -6.96
C ASN A 26 -12.51 -13.98 -6.82
N ILE A 27 -11.76 -12.88 -6.81
CA ILE A 27 -10.31 -12.87 -6.55
C ILE A 27 -10.00 -11.85 -5.48
N ILE A 28 -9.13 -12.26 -4.55
CA ILE A 28 -8.43 -11.38 -3.60
C ILE A 28 -6.95 -11.48 -3.95
N VAL A 29 -6.27 -10.33 -4.03
CA VAL A 29 -4.81 -10.27 -4.13
C VAL A 29 -4.27 -9.87 -2.76
N TYR A 30 -3.29 -10.63 -2.29
CA TYR A 30 -2.55 -10.32 -1.08
C TYR A 30 -1.19 -9.75 -1.48
N GLU A 31 -0.89 -8.54 -1.00
CA GLU A 31 0.40 -7.89 -1.13
C GLU A 31 0.98 -7.71 0.27
N GLY A 32 2.21 -8.16 0.49
CA GLY A 32 2.86 -8.08 1.80
C GLY A 32 4.35 -8.35 1.69
N GLY A 33 5.13 -7.71 2.55
CA GLY A 33 6.59 -7.77 2.53
C GLY A 33 7.21 -7.01 1.35
N GLU A 34 8.42 -7.41 0.97
CA GLU A 34 9.18 -6.80 -0.11
C GLU A 34 9.98 -7.84 -0.90
N SER A 35 10.50 -7.43 -2.05
CA SER A 35 11.35 -8.29 -2.88
C SER A 35 12.63 -8.69 -2.13
N LEU A 36 13.08 -9.92 -2.36
CA LEU A 36 14.37 -10.45 -1.89
C LEU A 36 14.56 -10.50 -0.36
N ARG A 37 13.50 -10.31 0.43
CA ARG A 37 13.54 -10.44 1.89
C ARG A 37 12.32 -11.21 2.40
N MET A 38 12.54 -12.06 3.41
CA MET A 38 11.44 -12.67 4.14
C MET A 38 10.94 -11.71 5.22
N ASP A 39 9.65 -11.45 5.21
CA ASP A 39 8.95 -10.69 6.24
C ASP A 39 8.07 -11.65 7.04
N ALA A 40 8.47 -11.94 8.29
CA ALA A 40 7.77 -12.89 9.14
C ALA A 40 6.33 -12.46 9.43
N HIS A 41 6.07 -11.15 9.56
CA HIS A 41 4.74 -10.62 9.79
C HIS A 41 3.87 -10.81 8.54
N ALA A 42 4.37 -10.47 7.35
CA ALA A 42 3.63 -10.67 6.11
C ALA A 42 3.37 -12.15 5.81
N ILE A 43 4.31 -13.05 6.14
CA ILE A 43 4.11 -14.49 6.00
C ILE A 43 3.00 -14.98 6.95
N GLU A 44 3.09 -14.62 8.23
CA GLU A 44 2.10 -15.01 9.23
C GLU A 44 0.70 -14.49 8.86
N GLU A 45 0.59 -13.24 8.43
CA GLU A 45 -0.67 -12.63 8.02
C GLU A 45 -1.23 -13.26 6.74
N GLY A 46 -0.36 -13.64 5.80
CA GLY A 46 -0.72 -14.41 4.60
C GLY A 46 -1.36 -15.76 4.93
N ILE A 47 -0.76 -16.50 5.86
CA ILE A 47 -1.26 -17.81 6.32
C ILE A 47 -2.58 -17.63 7.08
N ASN A 48 -2.60 -16.75 8.09
CA ASN A 48 -3.76 -16.54 8.96
C ASN A 48 -4.95 -15.98 8.18
N GLY A 49 -4.73 -15.03 7.28
CA GLY A 49 -5.75 -14.46 6.41
C GLY A 49 -6.35 -15.47 5.45
N THR A 50 -5.54 -16.40 4.93
CA THR A 50 -6.01 -17.52 4.10
C THR A 50 -6.87 -18.49 4.90
N LEU A 51 -6.46 -18.87 6.12
CA LEU A 51 -7.28 -19.71 7.00
C LEU A 51 -8.62 -19.04 7.33
N ARG A 52 -8.63 -17.73 7.61
CA ARG A 52 -9.88 -16.98 7.82
C ARG A 52 -10.78 -16.98 6.59
N LEU A 53 -10.21 -16.90 5.38
CA LEU A 53 -10.98 -17.00 4.14
C LEU A 53 -11.56 -18.41 3.95
N MET A 54 -10.77 -19.46 4.17
CA MET A 54 -11.22 -20.85 4.08
C MET A 54 -12.35 -21.15 5.07
N LYS A 55 -12.24 -20.66 6.31
CA LYS A 55 -13.31 -20.77 7.31
C LYS A 55 -14.58 -20.04 6.86
N HIS A 56 -14.46 -18.82 6.34
CA HIS A 56 -15.60 -18.08 5.79
C HIS A 56 -16.30 -18.83 4.65
N LEU A 57 -15.52 -19.53 3.81
CA LEU A 57 -16.02 -20.38 2.72
C LEU A 57 -16.49 -21.77 3.18
N LYS A 58 -16.52 -22.05 4.50
CA LYS A 58 -16.91 -23.34 5.10
C LYS A 58 -16.06 -24.53 4.63
N MET A 59 -14.79 -24.28 4.30
CA MET A 59 -13.84 -25.34 3.94
C MET A 59 -13.17 -25.95 5.17
N ILE A 60 -13.12 -25.20 6.28
CA ILE A 60 -12.57 -25.60 7.58
C ILE A 60 -13.40 -25.00 8.71
N GLU A 61 -13.37 -25.61 9.89
CA GLU A 61 -14.17 -25.19 11.05
C GLU A 61 -13.52 -24.07 11.88
N TRP A 62 -12.18 -24.01 11.87
CA TRP A 62 -11.42 -23.10 12.73
C TRP A 62 -10.42 -22.24 11.94
N ALA A 63 -10.24 -21.00 12.40
CA ALA A 63 -9.23 -20.07 11.92
C ALA A 63 -8.87 -19.09 13.06
N PRO A 64 -7.64 -18.56 13.09
CA PRO A 64 -7.24 -17.54 14.06
C PRO A 64 -8.04 -16.24 13.86
N ALA A 65 -8.24 -15.47 14.95
CA ALA A 65 -8.85 -14.15 14.87
C ALA A 65 -7.92 -13.16 14.12
N ALA A 66 -8.49 -12.08 13.58
CA ALA A 66 -7.69 -10.97 13.08
C ALA A 66 -7.03 -10.24 14.27
N LYS A 67 -5.75 -9.88 14.15
CA LYS A 67 -5.00 -9.17 15.19
C LYS A 67 -5.29 -7.66 15.17
N GLU A 68 -5.69 -7.14 14.02
CA GLU A 68 -5.92 -5.71 13.77
C GLU A 68 -7.27 -5.50 13.09
N GLU A 69 -7.82 -4.30 13.27
CA GLU A 69 -9.00 -3.86 12.53
C GLU A 69 -8.66 -3.64 11.06
N ASN A 70 -9.57 -4.04 10.18
CA ASN A 70 -9.43 -3.80 8.76
C ASN A 70 -9.87 -2.37 8.41
N ARG A 71 -9.02 -1.67 7.66
CA ARG A 71 -9.36 -0.38 7.05
C ARG A 71 -9.57 -0.55 5.55
N VAL A 72 -10.73 -0.11 5.07
CA VAL A 72 -11.02 -0.10 3.64
C VAL A 72 -10.58 1.22 3.03
N VAL A 73 -9.67 1.12 2.07
CA VAL A 73 -9.13 2.22 1.27
C VAL A 73 -9.91 2.27 -0.03
N TRP A 74 -10.53 3.41 -0.30
CA TRP A 74 -11.36 3.63 -1.48
C TRP A 74 -10.62 4.41 -2.56
N ASN A 75 -9.78 5.35 -2.15
CA ASN A 75 -8.94 6.14 -3.04
C ASN A 75 -7.48 5.97 -2.68
N SER A 76 -6.59 6.18 -3.65
CA SER A 76 -5.16 6.19 -3.37
C SER A 76 -4.39 7.14 -4.27
N SER A 77 -3.24 7.59 -3.80
CA SER A 77 -2.33 8.48 -4.53
C SER A 77 -0.88 7.98 -4.42
N TRP A 78 -0.03 8.42 -5.34
CA TRP A 78 1.38 8.05 -5.35
C TRP A 78 2.26 9.28 -5.17
N ALA A 79 3.19 9.22 -4.22
CA ALA A 79 4.35 10.11 -4.24
C ALA A 79 5.41 9.50 -5.18
N ARG A 80 5.94 10.31 -6.09
CA ARG A 80 6.91 9.87 -7.11
C ARG A 80 8.20 10.67 -7.05
N ALA A 81 9.30 10.02 -7.41
CA ALA A 81 10.59 10.66 -7.54
C ALA A 81 10.57 11.67 -8.68
N ARG A 82 10.98 12.92 -8.40
CA ARG A 82 11.09 13.96 -9.44
C ARG A 82 12.42 13.87 -10.18
N THR A 83 13.45 13.40 -9.48
CA THR A 83 14.82 13.23 -9.96
C THR A 83 15.34 11.84 -9.58
N ALA A 84 16.38 11.37 -10.26
CA ALA A 84 17.08 10.16 -9.86
C ALA A 84 17.97 10.44 -8.64
N GLY A 85 18.14 9.46 -7.75
CA GLY A 85 18.97 9.63 -6.56
C GLY A 85 18.83 8.51 -5.55
N LEU A 86 19.35 8.78 -4.35
CA LEU A 86 19.24 7.92 -3.18
C LEU A 86 18.02 8.32 -2.36
N PHE A 87 17.02 7.44 -2.29
CA PHE A 87 15.80 7.69 -1.51
C PHE A 87 15.99 7.25 -0.06
N GLN A 88 15.73 8.18 0.87
CA GLN A 88 15.80 7.98 2.30
C GLN A 88 14.43 8.30 2.92
N PRO A 89 13.54 7.29 3.10
CA PRO A 89 12.25 7.51 3.71
C PRO A 89 12.38 7.80 5.22
N THR A 90 11.50 8.66 5.74
CA THR A 90 11.40 9.00 7.18
C THR A 90 10.12 8.46 7.82
N ILE A 91 9.35 7.66 7.08
CA ILE A 91 8.05 7.07 7.47
C ILE A 91 8.08 5.56 7.21
N ARG A 92 7.07 4.84 7.68
CA ARG A 92 6.92 3.39 7.53
C ARG A 92 5.56 3.03 6.94
N CYS A 93 5.43 1.83 6.38
CA CYS A 93 4.13 1.27 6.03
C CYS A 93 3.23 1.21 7.28
N GLY A 94 1.96 1.57 7.11
CA GLY A 94 0.97 1.67 8.19
C GLY A 94 0.86 3.07 8.82
N ASP A 95 1.85 3.95 8.66
CA ASP A 95 1.80 5.31 9.21
C ASP A 95 0.67 6.13 8.56
N LEU A 96 0.00 6.96 9.36
CA LEU A 96 -0.88 8.02 8.86
C LEU A 96 -0.03 9.26 8.55
N VAL A 97 -0.06 9.71 7.30
CA VAL A 97 0.61 10.94 6.85
C VAL A 97 -0.39 12.03 6.50
N HIS A 98 -0.01 13.29 6.67
CA HIS A 98 -0.79 14.46 6.27
C HIS A 98 -0.28 15.06 4.97
N LYS A 99 -1.14 15.79 4.25
CA LYS A 99 -0.74 16.56 3.05
C LYS A 99 0.42 17.50 3.39
N ASN A 100 1.40 17.56 2.51
CA ASN A 100 2.65 18.32 2.66
C ASN A 100 3.59 17.86 3.80
N GLN A 101 3.27 16.80 4.55
CA GLN A 101 4.19 16.20 5.51
C GLN A 101 5.44 15.70 4.79
N LEU A 102 6.61 15.94 5.37
CA LEU A 102 7.87 15.38 4.88
C LEU A 102 7.86 13.85 5.09
N ILE A 103 8.09 13.10 4.02
CA ILE A 103 8.07 11.63 4.03
C ILE A 103 9.43 11.01 3.71
N GLY A 104 10.38 11.83 3.26
CA GLY A 104 11.74 11.39 2.99
C GLY A 104 12.50 12.43 2.20
N THR A 105 13.71 12.06 1.79
CA THR A 105 14.58 12.87 0.95
C THR A 105 15.16 12.06 -0.20
N LEU A 106 15.37 12.72 -1.33
CA LEU A 106 16.22 12.24 -2.42
C LEU A 106 17.55 12.97 -2.35
N THR A 107 18.66 12.24 -2.39
CA THR A 107 20.00 12.82 -2.36
C THR A 107 20.87 12.30 -3.48
N ASP A 108 21.92 13.05 -3.83
CA ASP A 108 23.03 12.45 -4.60
C ASP A 108 23.87 11.52 -3.69
N PRO A 109 24.81 10.72 -4.25
CA PRO A 109 25.66 9.82 -3.49
C PRO A 109 26.61 10.50 -2.48
N PHE A 110 26.89 11.79 -2.65
CA PHE A 110 27.78 12.58 -1.79
C PHE A 110 27.02 13.38 -0.72
N GLY A 111 25.69 13.48 -0.85
CA GLY A 111 24.80 14.22 0.04
C GLY A 111 24.80 15.74 -0.18
N GLU A 112 25.38 16.24 -1.28
CA GLU A 112 25.50 17.68 -1.56
C GLU A 112 24.16 18.29 -1.98
N TYR A 113 23.37 17.52 -2.73
CA TYR A 113 22.00 17.83 -3.09
C TYR A 113 21.01 17.06 -2.22
N LYS A 114 19.98 17.75 -1.71
CA LYS A 114 18.83 17.14 -1.04
C LYS A 114 17.52 17.72 -1.56
N GLU A 115 16.67 16.87 -2.11
CA GLU A 115 15.30 17.18 -2.46
C GLU A 115 14.36 16.60 -1.41
N GLN A 116 13.44 17.42 -0.88
CA GLN A 116 12.40 16.96 0.04
C GLN A 116 11.29 16.26 -0.74
N VAL A 117 10.92 15.06 -0.27
CA VAL A 117 9.74 14.35 -0.75
C VAL A 117 8.62 14.57 0.26
N LYS A 118 7.50 15.11 -0.19
CA LYS A 118 6.32 15.42 0.65
C LYS A 118 5.12 14.60 0.23
N SER A 119 4.24 14.30 1.18
CA SER A 119 2.99 13.59 0.89
C SER A 119 2.03 14.47 0.06
N PRO A 120 1.51 14.00 -1.08
CA PRO A 120 0.53 14.74 -1.88
C PRO A 120 -0.86 14.84 -1.23
N SER A 121 -1.19 13.95 -0.29
CA SER A 121 -2.49 13.88 0.37
C SER A 121 -2.36 13.40 1.82
N MET A 122 -3.43 13.55 2.60
CA MET A 122 -3.56 12.81 3.86
C MET A 122 -3.93 11.35 3.55
N GLY A 123 -3.42 10.40 4.33
CA GLY A 123 -3.78 8.98 4.21
C GLY A 123 -2.76 8.04 4.84
N TYR A 124 -3.03 6.74 4.75
CA TYR A 124 -2.18 5.69 5.28
C TYR A 124 -1.14 5.26 4.25
N VAL A 125 0.08 5.01 4.69
CA VAL A 125 1.15 4.47 3.84
C VAL A 125 0.89 2.98 3.61
N VAL A 126 0.36 2.62 2.44
CA VAL A 126 0.02 1.23 2.09
C VAL A 126 1.09 0.55 1.22
N GLY A 127 2.09 1.31 0.79
CA GLY A 127 3.27 0.80 0.09
C GLY A 127 4.41 1.79 0.15
N LEU A 128 5.63 1.28 0.33
CA LEU A 128 6.86 2.07 0.42
C LEU A 128 7.93 1.42 -0.43
N ASN A 129 8.63 2.22 -1.24
CA ASN A 129 9.75 1.74 -2.02
C ASN A 129 11.02 1.70 -1.14
N ASN A 130 11.50 0.49 -0.88
CA ASN A 130 12.70 0.25 -0.08
C ASN A 130 13.97 0.13 -0.94
N ASN A 131 13.89 0.31 -2.25
CA ASN A 131 15.07 0.35 -3.10
C ASN A 131 15.82 1.68 -2.85
N PRO A 132 17.08 1.65 -2.38
CA PRO A 132 17.82 2.87 -2.08
C PRO A 132 18.07 3.72 -3.32
N VAL A 133 18.23 3.11 -4.50
CA VAL A 133 18.48 3.84 -5.76
C VAL A 133 17.18 3.90 -6.56
N VAL A 134 16.75 5.11 -6.92
CA VAL A 134 15.53 5.35 -7.69
C VAL A 134 15.80 6.27 -8.88
N ASN A 135 14.95 6.15 -9.90
CA ASN A 135 14.95 6.98 -11.10
C ASN A 135 13.83 8.01 -11.06
N ALA A 136 13.93 9.05 -11.90
CA ALA A 136 12.84 9.99 -12.10
C ALA A 136 11.57 9.26 -12.58
N GLY A 137 10.44 9.52 -11.90
CA GLY A 137 9.15 8.89 -12.15
C GLY A 137 8.86 7.65 -11.30
N ASP A 138 9.87 7.08 -10.63
CA ASP A 138 9.68 5.90 -9.78
C ASP A 138 8.67 6.19 -8.67
N ALA A 139 7.85 5.18 -8.39
CA ALA A 139 6.93 5.22 -7.26
C ALA A 139 7.72 5.12 -5.96
N LEU A 140 7.60 6.14 -5.10
CA LEU A 140 8.27 6.17 -3.80
C LEU A 140 7.34 5.66 -2.70
N MET A 141 6.07 6.06 -2.75
CA MET A 141 5.11 5.77 -1.69
C MET A 141 3.69 5.70 -2.24
N HIS A 142 2.93 4.70 -1.79
CA HIS A 142 1.50 4.53 -2.07
C HIS A 142 0.70 4.97 -0.84
N ILE A 143 -0.20 5.92 -1.01
CA ILE A 143 -1.04 6.46 0.06
C ILE A 143 -2.47 6.01 -0.17
N GLY A 144 -3.04 5.27 0.78
CA GLY A 144 -4.43 4.88 0.81
C GLY A 144 -5.27 5.84 1.65
N MET A 145 -6.43 6.23 1.13
CA MET A 145 -7.41 7.10 1.79
C MET A 145 -8.67 6.28 2.12
N ASP A 146 -8.98 6.21 3.41
CA ASP A 146 -10.28 5.72 3.90
C ASP A 146 -11.31 6.88 3.95
N ASN A 147 -12.51 6.62 4.46
CA ASN A 147 -13.58 7.62 4.54
C ASN A 147 -13.28 8.78 5.50
N LEU A 148 -12.29 8.66 6.38
CA LEU A 148 -11.89 9.71 7.31
C LEU A 148 -10.84 10.64 6.70
N CYS A 149 -10.09 10.16 5.72
CA CYS A 149 -9.13 10.93 4.96
C CYS A 149 -9.86 11.77 3.90
N ARG A 150 -10.31 12.97 4.28
CA ARG A 150 -10.93 13.90 3.32
C ARG A 150 -9.90 14.34 2.29
N ILE A 151 -10.29 14.30 1.01
CA ILE A 151 -9.57 15.07 -0.01
C ILE A 151 -9.94 16.52 0.27
N ASP A 152 -9.03 17.28 0.89
CA ASP A 152 -9.16 18.73 1.00
C ASP A 152 -9.19 19.31 -0.44
N GLY A 153 -10.39 19.47 -1.01
CA GLY A 153 -10.55 20.02 -2.36
C GLY A 153 -11.81 19.67 -3.17
N SER A 154 -12.77 18.86 -2.69
CA SER A 154 -14.09 18.75 -3.34
C SER A 154 -15.19 19.19 -2.38
N GLY A 155 -15.25 20.51 -2.15
CA GLY A 155 -16.53 21.17 -1.91
C GLY A 155 -17.17 21.43 -3.27
N GLU A 156 -18.51 21.26 -3.32
CA GLU A 156 -19.43 21.61 -4.42
C GLU A 156 -19.26 20.71 -5.67
N ASP A 157 -20.23 19.88 -6.11
CA ASP A 157 -21.70 19.88 -6.02
C ASP A 157 -22.29 18.50 -5.65
#